data_AF-A0A7Z9WE93-F1
#
_entry.id   AF-A0A7Z9WE93-F1
#
_cell.length_a   1.000
_cell.length_b   1.000
_cell.length_c   1.000
_cell.angle_alpha   90.00
_cell.angle_beta   90.00
_cell.angle_gamma   90.00
#
_symmetry.space_group_name_H-M   'P 1'
#
loop_
_entity.id
_entity.type
_entity.pdbx_description
1 polymer ?
#
loop_
_entity_poly.entity_id
_entity_poly.type
_entity_poly.pdbx_seq_one_letter_code
_entity_poly.pdbx_strand_id
1 'polypeptide(L)'
;MVEADRHTNIEIFTYTEVDSVEGQPGDFRITLNKKPRYIIEDKCTGCTTCVENCPVLIPDPYNQELSTSKAVHIYFSLAVPLITYIDEECLYLKEKKCKICEAVCGNDAIDFTQKPERIEIKVGAVILAPGFEIFNPALKNDYGYGRFPNVITSLDFERLLSSTGPYEGQIRRPSDGKHPKRIAWIQCVGSRRVTPGDNSYCSAVCCTYTQKQVILAKEHDSELEAVIFHNDIRSYGKDFEPYFKRAEGLPGVR
;
A
#
# COMPACT_ATOMS: atom_id res chain seq x y z
N MET A 1 15.65 2.21 -0.36
CA MET A 1 15.42 0.95 -1.10
C MET A 1 16.41 0.82 -2.25
N VAL A 2 16.55 1.82 -3.13
CA VAL A 2 17.58 1.82 -4.21
C VAL A 2 19.01 1.58 -3.69
N GLU A 3 19.38 2.15 -2.54
CA GLU A 3 20.70 1.89 -1.94
C GLU A 3 20.90 0.43 -1.53
N ALA A 4 19.87 -0.20 -0.95
CA ALA A 4 19.92 -1.60 -0.55
C ALA A 4 20.02 -2.53 -1.77
N ASP A 5 19.27 -2.22 -2.84
CA ASP A 5 19.25 -2.95 -4.11
C ASP A 5 20.60 -2.95 -4.83
N ARG A 6 21.41 -1.90 -4.61
CA ARG A 6 22.75 -1.75 -5.20
C ARG A 6 23.88 -2.20 -4.28
N HIS A 7 23.57 -2.67 -3.07
CA HIS A 7 24.58 -2.95 -2.06
C HIS A 7 25.18 -4.35 -2.26
N THR A 8 26.50 -4.45 -2.37
CA THR A 8 27.20 -5.72 -2.70
C THR A 8 27.03 -6.83 -1.66
N ASN A 9 26.72 -6.47 -0.41
CA ASN A 9 26.50 -7.43 0.69
C ASN A 9 25.01 -7.62 1.05
N ILE A 10 24.09 -7.11 0.24
CA ILE A 10 22.65 -7.29 0.45
C ILE A 10 22.08 -7.95 -0.79
N GLU A 11 21.46 -9.10 -0.61
CA GLU A 11 20.68 -9.77 -1.64
C GLU A 11 19.19 -9.55 -1.34
N ILE A 12 18.43 -9.04 -2.32
CA ILE A 12 17.00 -8.76 -2.15
C ILE A 12 16.19 -9.79 -2.93
N PHE A 13 15.47 -10.63 -2.18
CA PHE A 13 14.45 -11.52 -2.74
C PHE A 13 13.09 -10.85 -2.67
N THR A 14 12.67 -10.22 -3.78
CA THR A 14 11.32 -9.65 -3.89
C THR A 14 10.32 -10.67 -4.41
N TYR A 15 9.04 -10.53 -4.05
CA TYR A 15 7.99 -11.49 -4.40
C TYR A 15 8.29 -12.92 -3.91
N THR A 16 8.92 -12.99 -2.73
CA THR A 16 9.40 -14.21 -2.08
C THR A 16 8.93 -14.22 -0.63
N GLU A 17 8.51 -15.38 -0.15
CA GLU A 17 8.07 -15.59 1.23
C GLU A 17 8.95 -16.62 1.94
N VAL A 18 9.04 -16.53 3.26
CA VAL A 18 9.71 -17.54 4.08
C VAL A 18 8.76 -18.73 4.27
N ASP A 19 9.18 -19.91 3.81
CA ASP A 19 8.45 -21.18 3.94
C ASP A 19 8.76 -21.87 5.27
N SER A 20 10.05 -22.00 5.61
CA SER A 20 10.48 -22.62 6.87
C SER A 20 11.75 -21.99 7.43
N VAL A 21 11.88 -22.04 8.75
CA VAL A 21 13.08 -21.64 9.51
C VAL A 21 13.46 -22.79 10.42
N GLU A 22 14.62 -23.38 10.17
CA GLU A 22 15.15 -24.52 10.92
C GLU A 22 16.54 -24.20 11.48
N GLY A 23 16.94 -24.88 12.56
CA GLY A 23 18.25 -24.72 13.18
C GLY A 23 18.22 -23.91 14.47
N GLN A 24 19.35 -23.27 14.80
CA GLN A 24 19.58 -22.60 16.08
C GLN A 24 20.40 -21.30 15.87
N PRO A 25 20.45 -20.38 16.86
CA PRO A 25 21.24 -19.15 16.75
C PRO A 25 22.68 -19.41 16.29
N GLY A 26 23.09 -18.74 15.22
CA GLY A 26 24.40 -18.92 14.56
C GLY A 26 24.41 -19.93 13.41
N ASP A 27 23.38 -20.77 13.26
CA ASP A 27 23.27 -21.79 12.21
C ASP A 27 21.79 -22.06 11.87
N PHE A 28 21.19 -21.12 11.12
CA PHE A 28 19.84 -21.28 10.59
C PHE A 28 19.89 -21.71 9.13
N ARG A 29 18.96 -22.58 8.76
CA ARG A 29 18.59 -22.87 7.37
C ARG A 29 17.20 -22.32 7.12
N ILE A 30 17.11 -21.38 6.18
CA ILE A 30 15.85 -20.75 5.78
C ILE A 30 15.46 -21.28 4.41
N THR A 31 14.24 -21.80 4.30
CA THR A 31 13.63 -22.07 3.01
C THR A 31 12.82 -20.85 2.60
N LEU A 32 13.08 -20.35 1.40
CA LEU A 32 12.32 -19.31 0.73
C LEU A 32 11.51 -19.91 -0.41
N ASN A 33 10.29 -19.40 -0.62
CA ASN A 33 9.44 -19.69 -1.75
C ASN A 33 9.30 -18.43 -2.61
N LYS A 34 10.00 -18.39 -3.75
CA LYS A 34 9.94 -17.30 -4.71
C LYS A 34 8.77 -17.54 -5.67
N LYS A 35 7.79 -16.63 -5.65
CA LYS A 35 6.59 -16.73 -6.49
C LYS A 35 6.94 -16.41 -7.96
N PRO A 36 6.31 -17.07 -8.94
CA PRO A 36 6.56 -16.79 -10.34
C PRO A 36 5.98 -15.41 -10.69
N ARG A 37 6.83 -14.49 -11.16
CA ARG A 37 6.36 -13.20 -11.70
C ARG A 37 5.71 -13.37 -13.07
N TYR A 38 6.02 -14.50 -13.73
CA TYR A 38 5.79 -14.75 -15.15
C TYR A 38 6.53 -13.77 -16.06
N ILE A 39 7.62 -13.21 -15.52
CA ILE A 39 8.47 -12.20 -16.13
C ILE A 39 9.93 -12.60 -15.85
N ILE A 40 10.76 -12.69 -16.88
CA ILE A 40 12.20 -12.90 -16.77
C ILE A 40 12.80 -11.58 -16.32
N GLU A 41 13.22 -11.53 -15.06
CA GLU A 41 13.65 -10.30 -14.37
C GLU A 41 14.78 -9.59 -15.11
N ASP A 42 15.81 -10.30 -15.55
CA ASP A 42 16.98 -9.75 -16.25
C ASP A 42 16.68 -9.12 -17.62
N LYS A 43 15.52 -9.46 -18.22
CA LYS A 43 15.09 -8.92 -19.53
C LYS A 43 14.06 -7.80 -19.40
N CYS A 44 13.42 -7.68 -18.24
CA CYS A 44 12.37 -6.69 -18.03
C CYS A 44 13.01 -5.32 -17.77
N THR A 45 12.63 -4.32 -18.57
CA THR A 45 13.10 -2.94 -18.41
C THR A 45 12.08 -2.04 -17.68
N GLY A 46 10.91 -2.58 -17.31
CA GLY A 46 9.85 -1.80 -16.69
C GLY A 46 9.21 -0.75 -17.59
N CYS A 47 9.32 -0.87 -18.92
CA CYS A 47 8.81 0.11 -19.90
C CYS A 47 7.27 0.19 -20.04
N THR A 48 6.53 -0.65 -19.33
CA THR A 48 5.07 -0.69 -19.25
C THR A 48 4.26 -0.92 -20.55
N THR A 49 4.87 -1.18 -21.71
CA THR A 49 4.14 -1.48 -22.96
C THR A 49 3.16 -2.65 -22.81
N CYS A 50 3.54 -3.68 -22.06
CA CYS A 50 2.66 -4.82 -21.75
C CYS A 50 1.45 -4.44 -20.90
N VAL A 51 1.61 -3.45 -20.01
CA VAL A 51 0.56 -2.93 -19.11
C VAL A 51 -0.50 -2.20 -19.93
N GLU A 52 -0.07 -1.29 -20.82
CA GLU A 52 -0.95 -0.50 -21.69
C GLU A 52 -1.84 -1.38 -22.58
N ASN A 53 -1.30 -2.50 -23.06
CA ASN A 53 -1.98 -3.42 -23.98
C ASN A 53 -2.77 -4.52 -23.27
N CYS A 54 -2.72 -4.60 -21.94
CA CYS A 54 -3.46 -5.62 -21.20
C CYS A 54 -4.97 -5.28 -21.19
N PRO A 55 -5.86 -6.19 -21.63
CA PRO A 55 -7.30 -5.94 -21.63
C PRO A 55 -7.95 -6.16 -20.25
N VAL A 56 -7.26 -6.83 -19.33
CA VAL A 56 -7.82 -7.21 -18.03
C VAL A 56 -7.63 -6.07 -17.04
N LEU A 57 -8.73 -5.62 -16.42
CA LEU A 57 -8.72 -4.69 -15.30
C LEU A 57 -8.92 -5.47 -14.01
N ILE A 58 -8.11 -5.14 -13.00
CA ILE A 58 -8.19 -5.73 -11.66
C ILE A 58 -8.31 -4.59 -10.63
N PRO A 59 -8.88 -4.83 -9.43
CA PRO A 59 -8.75 -3.89 -8.33
C PRO A 59 -7.28 -3.57 -8.03
N ASP A 60 -6.97 -2.32 -7.72
CA ASP A 60 -5.61 -1.90 -7.40
C ASP A 60 -5.36 -1.93 -5.88
N PRO A 61 -4.73 -2.98 -5.32
CA PRO A 61 -4.52 -3.09 -3.88
C PRO A 61 -3.60 -2.00 -3.34
N TYR A 62 -2.63 -1.53 -4.12
CA TYR A 62 -1.73 -0.45 -3.71
C TYR A 62 -2.51 0.86 -3.50
N ASN A 63 -3.50 1.13 -4.35
CA ASN A 63 -4.41 2.26 -4.24
C ASN A 63 -5.67 2.00 -3.41
N GLN A 64 -5.65 1.01 -2.52
CA GLN A 64 -6.80 0.67 -1.63
C GLN A 64 -8.10 0.39 -2.41
N GLU A 65 -7.97 -0.18 -3.62
CA GLU A 65 -9.08 -0.50 -4.52
C GLU A 65 -9.90 0.73 -4.99
N LEU A 66 -9.39 1.94 -4.78
CA LEU A 66 -10.00 3.20 -5.25
C LEU A 66 -9.79 3.42 -6.76
N SER A 67 -8.91 2.64 -7.38
CA SER A 67 -8.66 2.58 -8.82
C SER A 67 -8.55 1.13 -9.27
N THR A 68 -8.44 0.96 -10.58
CA THR A 68 -8.12 -0.32 -11.20
C THR A 68 -6.68 -0.32 -11.71
N SER A 69 -6.07 -1.51 -11.69
CA SER A 69 -4.80 -1.80 -12.33
C SER A 69 -5.02 -2.80 -13.48
N LYS A 70 -3.94 -3.23 -14.13
CA LYS A 70 -3.93 -4.23 -15.18
C LYS A 70 -3.41 -5.56 -14.66
N ALA A 71 -3.83 -6.68 -15.22
CA ALA A 71 -3.33 -7.98 -14.76
C ALA A 71 -1.80 -8.08 -14.86
N VAL A 72 -1.17 -7.55 -15.93
CA VAL A 72 0.28 -7.30 -15.94
C VAL A 72 0.55 -5.85 -15.55
N HIS A 73 1.28 -5.63 -14.46
CA HIS A 73 1.56 -4.28 -13.94
C HIS A 73 2.81 -4.24 -13.05
N ILE A 74 3.23 -3.03 -12.68
CA ILE A 74 4.21 -2.78 -11.62
C ILE A 74 3.43 -2.37 -10.37
N TYR A 75 3.80 -2.87 -9.19
CA TYR A 75 3.03 -2.63 -7.94
C TYR A 75 2.85 -1.14 -7.62
N PHE A 76 3.87 -0.32 -7.88
CA PHE A 76 3.78 1.14 -7.85
C PHE A 76 4.91 1.77 -8.69
N SER A 77 4.76 3.05 -9.04
CA SER A 77 5.63 3.77 -9.99
C SER A 77 7.12 3.85 -9.63
N LEU A 78 7.47 3.68 -8.35
CA LEU A 78 8.84 3.72 -7.85
C LEU A 78 9.27 2.39 -7.22
N ALA A 79 8.63 1.28 -7.63
CA ALA A 79 8.97 -0.05 -7.14
C ALA A 79 10.44 -0.40 -7.40
N VAL A 80 11.04 -1.10 -6.45
CA VAL A 80 12.41 -1.62 -6.55
C VAL A 80 12.35 -3.14 -6.29
N PRO A 81 12.72 -3.98 -7.27
CA PRO A 81 13.12 -3.61 -8.63
C PRO A 81 11.93 -3.10 -9.46
N LEU A 82 12.22 -2.28 -10.48
CA LEU A 82 11.19 -1.72 -11.38
C LEU A 82 10.79 -2.75 -12.44
N ILE A 83 10.20 -3.85 -11.98
CA ILE A 83 9.87 -5.02 -12.79
C ILE A 83 8.37 -5.27 -12.71
N THR A 84 7.76 -5.54 -13.87
CA THR A 84 6.36 -5.95 -13.94
C THR A 84 6.17 -7.34 -13.35
N TYR A 85 4.96 -7.67 -12.94
CA TYR A 85 4.52 -9.04 -12.68
C TYR A 85 3.13 -9.27 -13.25
N ILE A 86 2.74 -10.53 -13.38
CA ILE A 86 1.42 -10.92 -13.88
C ILE A 86 0.60 -11.47 -12.71
N ASP A 87 -0.51 -10.81 -12.43
CA ASP A 87 -1.50 -11.15 -11.42
C ASP A 87 -2.29 -12.42 -11.79
N GLU A 88 -2.79 -13.13 -10.79
CA GLU A 88 -3.55 -14.37 -10.95
C GLU A 88 -4.87 -14.19 -11.72
N GLU A 89 -5.41 -12.98 -11.77
CA GLU A 89 -6.57 -12.60 -12.58
C GLU A 89 -6.28 -12.59 -14.10
N CYS A 90 -5.04 -12.82 -14.52
CA CYS A 90 -4.66 -12.93 -15.92
C CYS A 90 -5.40 -14.06 -16.66
N LEU A 91 -6.05 -13.71 -17.79
CA LEU A 91 -6.77 -14.67 -18.66
C LEU A 91 -5.89 -15.80 -19.20
N TYR A 92 -4.58 -15.60 -19.35
CA TYR A 92 -3.68 -16.70 -19.71
C TYR A 92 -3.50 -17.69 -18.57
N LEU A 93 -3.30 -17.19 -17.35
CA LEU A 93 -3.05 -18.02 -16.19
C LEU A 93 -4.29 -18.88 -15.89
N LYS A 94 -5.48 -18.26 -15.93
CA LYS A 94 -6.77 -18.92 -15.69
C LYS A 94 -7.22 -19.83 -16.84
N GLU A 95 -7.17 -19.34 -18.07
CA GLU A 95 -7.89 -19.98 -19.20
C GLU A 95 -7.03 -20.23 -20.45
N LYS A 96 -5.74 -19.84 -20.43
CA LYS A 96 -4.81 -19.96 -21.58
C LYS A 96 -5.27 -19.22 -22.84
N LYS A 97 -6.07 -18.14 -22.71
CA LYS A 97 -6.72 -17.45 -23.84
C LYS A 97 -5.99 -16.22 -24.39
N CYS A 98 -5.20 -15.51 -23.57
CA CYS A 98 -4.64 -14.20 -23.96
C CYS A 98 -3.11 -14.21 -23.91
N LYS A 99 -2.43 -13.79 -24.97
CA LYS A 99 -0.96 -13.66 -25.02
C LYS A 99 -0.50 -12.29 -25.54
N ILE A 100 -1.36 -11.27 -25.44
CA ILE A 100 -1.10 -9.93 -26.00
C ILE A 100 0.17 -9.33 -25.38
N CYS A 101 0.32 -9.40 -24.05
CA CYS A 101 1.49 -8.86 -23.35
C CYS A 101 2.81 -9.53 -23.77
N GLU A 102 2.78 -10.82 -24.08
CA GLU A 102 3.93 -11.57 -24.62
C GLU A 102 4.26 -11.08 -26.04
N ALA A 103 3.26 -10.95 -26.91
CA ALA A 103 3.44 -10.50 -28.29
C ALA A 103 3.96 -9.06 -28.44
N VAL A 104 3.64 -8.16 -27.51
CA VAL A 104 4.09 -6.75 -27.55
C VAL A 104 5.40 -6.51 -26.78
N CYS A 105 5.92 -7.51 -26.07
CA CYS A 105 7.14 -7.35 -25.28
C CYS A 105 8.39 -7.45 -26.17
N GLY A 106 8.96 -6.31 -26.56
CA GLY A 106 10.14 -6.27 -27.43
C GLY A 106 11.42 -6.88 -26.85
N ASN A 107 11.45 -7.22 -25.55
CA ASN A 107 12.60 -7.83 -24.87
C ASN A 107 12.43 -9.33 -24.61
N ASP A 108 11.31 -9.94 -25.04
CA ASP A 108 10.99 -11.35 -24.75
C ASP A 108 11.10 -11.69 -23.26
N ALA A 109 10.56 -10.81 -22.42
CA ALA A 109 10.62 -10.93 -20.97
C ALA A 109 9.41 -11.67 -20.38
N ILE A 110 8.31 -11.89 -21.12
CA ILE A 110 7.14 -12.60 -20.60
C ILE A 110 7.39 -14.11 -20.68
N ASP A 111 7.23 -14.82 -19.56
CA ASP A 111 7.29 -16.28 -19.50
C ASP A 111 6.21 -16.85 -18.58
N PHE A 112 5.10 -17.28 -19.18
CA PHE A 112 3.99 -17.88 -18.44
C PHE A 112 4.27 -19.30 -17.91
N THR A 113 5.41 -19.90 -18.26
CA THR A 113 5.79 -21.25 -17.82
C THR A 113 6.56 -21.26 -16.50
N GLN A 114 6.96 -20.08 -16.01
CA GLN A 114 7.60 -19.94 -14.69
C GLN A 114 6.80 -20.65 -13.60
N LYS A 115 7.53 -21.34 -12.72
CA LYS A 115 7.00 -22.03 -11.55
C LYS A 115 7.59 -21.40 -10.28
N PRO A 116 6.93 -21.57 -9.14
CA PRO A 116 7.54 -21.21 -7.86
C PRO A 116 8.89 -21.89 -7.69
N GLU A 117 9.86 -21.14 -7.18
CA GLU A 117 11.22 -21.61 -6.94
C GLU A 117 11.48 -21.72 -5.44
N ARG A 118 11.99 -22.87 -5.00
CA ARG A 118 12.40 -23.11 -3.62
C ARG A 118 13.89 -22.82 -3.49
N ILE A 119 14.23 -21.79 -2.72
CA ILE A 119 15.60 -21.33 -2.49
C ILE A 119 15.95 -21.64 -1.04
N GLU A 120 17.12 -22.23 -0.80
CA GLU A 120 17.62 -22.47 0.55
C GLU A 120 18.83 -21.59 0.84
N ILE A 121 18.79 -20.87 1.95
CA ILE A 121 19.89 -20.03 2.41
C ILE A 121 20.31 -20.41 3.83
N LYS A 122 21.59 -20.25 4.11
CA LYS A 122 22.17 -20.43 5.44
C LYS A 122 22.53 -19.08 6.03
N VAL A 123 22.05 -18.79 7.23
CA VAL A 123 22.25 -17.51 7.90
C VAL A 123 22.57 -17.71 9.38
N GLY A 124 23.36 -16.80 9.96
CA GLY A 124 23.66 -16.83 11.39
C GLY A 124 22.59 -16.18 12.28
N ALA A 125 21.81 -15.26 11.72
CA ALA A 125 20.79 -14.51 12.44
C ALA A 125 19.59 -14.17 11.54
N VAL A 126 18.43 -13.97 12.17
CA VAL A 126 17.18 -13.59 11.50
C VAL A 126 16.64 -12.34 12.19
N ILE A 127 16.29 -11.32 11.40
CA ILE A 127 15.65 -10.10 11.87
C ILE A 127 14.22 -10.10 11.32
N LEU A 128 13.23 -10.12 12.22
CA LEU A 128 11.82 -10.04 11.84
C LEU A 128 11.40 -8.58 11.73
N ALA A 129 11.04 -8.16 10.53
CA ALA A 129 10.49 -6.84 10.26
C ALA A 129 9.26 -6.89 9.32
N PRO A 130 8.23 -7.73 9.61
CA PRO A 130 7.07 -7.90 8.73
C PRO A 130 6.15 -6.67 8.69
N GLY A 131 6.34 -5.69 9.58
CA GLY A 131 5.53 -4.49 9.65
C GLY A 131 4.23 -4.71 10.42
N PHE A 132 3.13 -4.16 9.91
CA PHE A 132 1.81 -4.21 10.53
C PHE A 132 0.71 -4.27 9.47
N GLU A 133 -0.48 -4.69 9.87
CA GLU A 133 -1.70 -4.61 9.07
C GLU A 133 -2.61 -3.49 9.56
N ILE A 134 -3.45 -2.99 8.66
CA ILE A 134 -4.38 -1.91 8.97
C ILE A 134 -5.65 -2.52 9.55
N PHE A 135 -6.22 -1.86 10.55
CA PHE A 135 -7.52 -2.25 11.07
C PHE A 135 -8.60 -2.11 9.98
N ASN A 136 -9.34 -3.19 9.70
CA ASN A 136 -10.48 -3.15 8.79
C ASN A 136 -11.75 -2.61 9.51
N PRO A 137 -12.22 -1.38 9.20
CA PRO A 137 -13.37 -0.80 9.90
C PRO A 137 -14.70 -1.49 9.57
N ALA A 138 -14.78 -2.26 8.49
CA ALA A 138 -15.99 -3.01 8.11
C ALA A 138 -16.36 -4.10 9.12
N LEU A 139 -15.41 -4.56 9.95
CA LEU A 139 -15.65 -5.62 10.94
C LEU A 139 -16.67 -5.23 12.02
N LYS A 140 -16.68 -3.95 12.41
CA LYS A 140 -17.69 -3.39 13.33
C LYS A 140 -18.72 -2.55 12.59
N ASN A 141 -18.26 -1.84 11.57
CA ASN A 141 -19.04 -0.97 10.71
C ASN A 141 -19.87 0.12 11.42
N ASP A 142 -19.46 0.54 12.62
CA ASP A 142 -20.09 1.61 13.40
C ASP A 142 -20.21 2.94 12.60
N TYR A 143 -19.31 3.15 11.63
CA TYR A 143 -19.20 4.37 10.84
C TYR A 143 -19.57 4.20 9.36
N GLY A 144 -20.02 3.01 8.94
CA GLY A 144 -20.51 2.78 7.57
C GLY A 144 -19.43 2.64 6.48
N TYR A 145 -18.20 2.25 6.84
CA TYR A 145 -17.16 1.91 5.86
C TYR A 145 -17.61 0.75 4.96
N GLY A 146 -17.42 0.88 3.65
CA GLY A 146 -17.94 -0.05 2.64
C GLY A 146 -19.45 0.07 2.34
N ARG A 147 -20.22 0.80 3.16
CA ARG A 147 -21.63 1.11 2.88
C ARG A 147 -21.81 2.51 2.30
N PHE A 148 -21.10 3.49 2.84
CA PHE A 148 -21.16 4.88 2.39
C PHE A 148 -19.91 5.19 1.54
N PRO A 149 -20.05 5.55 0.26
CA PRO A 149 -18.90 5.73 -0.62
C PRO A 149 -17.90 6.81 -0.16
N ASN A 150 -18.37 7.79 0.62
CA ASN A 150 -17.52 8.88 1.12
C ASN A 150 -16.95 8.62 2.53
N VAL A 151 -17.18 7.44 3.10
CA VAL A 151 -16.51 6.99 4.32
C VAL A 151 -15.31 6.15 3.90
N ILE A 152 -14.13 6.72 4.10
CA ILE A 152 -12.85 6.13 3.70
C ILE A 152 -11.91 6.06 4.90
N THR A 153 -10.92 5.18 4.85
CA THR A 153 -9.87 5.09 5.87
C THR A 153 -8.84 6.20 5.73
N SER A 154 -8.01 6.38 6.75
CA SER A 154 -6.87 7.31 6.62
C SER A 154 -5.85 6.84 5.60
N LEU A 155 -5.70 5.53 5.33
CA LEU A 155 -4.79 5.08 4.27
C LEU A 155 -5.37 5.34 2.89
N ASP A 156 -6.68 5.18 2.70
CA ASP A 156 -7.38 5.58 1.47
C ASP A 156 -7.09 7.05 1.17
N PHE A 157 -7.21 7.91 2.19
CA PHE A 157 -6.90 9.33 2.07
C PHE A 157 -5.43 9.60 1.71
N GLU A 158 -4.47 8.82 2.22
CA GLU A 158 -3.08 8.89 1.76
C GLU A 158 -2.94 8.56 0.28
N ARG A 159 -3.67 7.57 -0.21
CA ARG A 159 -3.69 7.26 -1.64
C ARG A 159 -4.29 8.41 -2.43
N LEU A 160 -5.38 9.03 -1.97
CA LEU A 160 -5.96 10.21 -2.63
C LEU A 160 -5.00 11.39 -2.71
N LEU A 161 -4.23 11.65 -1.64
CA LEU A 161 -3.22 12.71 -1.57
C LEU A 161 -1.99 12.44 -2.44
N SER A 162 -1.73 11.18 -2.78
CA SER A 162 -0.55 10.79 -3.55
C SER A 162 -0.67 11.26 -5.00
N SER A 163 0.36 11.93 -5.52
CA SER A 163 0.44 12.31 -6.94
C SER A 163 0.44 11.11 -7.90
N THR A 164 0.81 9.93 -7.41
CA THR A 164 0.73 8.66 -8.15
C THR A 164 -0.41 7.79 -7.65
N GLY A 165 -1.38 8.40 -6.96
CA GLY A 165 -2.60 7.79 -6.48
C GLY A 165 -3.72 7.81 -7.52
N PRO A 166 -4.91 7.31 -7.16
CA PRO A 166 -6.04 7.12 -8.09
C PRO A 166 -6.55 8.42 -8.73
N TYR A 167 -6.35 9.56 -8.06
CA TYR A 167 -6.79 10.88 -8.53
C TYR A 167 -5.65 11.87 -8.69
N GLU A 168 -4.40 11.41 -8.86
CA GLU A 168 -3.24 12.26 -9.14
C GLU A 168 -3.03 13.37 -8.09
N GLY A 169 -3.26 13.05 -6.82
CA GLY A 169 -3.17 13.99 -5.69
C GLY A 169 -4.41 14.85 -5.45
N GLN A 170 -5.44 14.74 -6.29
CA GLN A 170 -6.69 15.48 -6.10
C GLN A 170 -7.57 14.81 -5.04
N ILE A 171 -7.87 15.54 -3.97
CA ILE A 171 -8.79 15.07 -2.93
C ILE A 171 -10.23 15.11 -3.48
N ARG A 172 -10.71 13.96 -3.98
CA ARG A 172 -12.05 13.81 -4.55
C ARG A 172 -12.88 12.80 -3.78
N ARG A 173 -14.17 13.09 -3.63
CA ARG A 173 -15.14 12.19 -3.02
C ARG A 173 -15.37 10.97 -3.92
N PRO A 174 -15.25 9.73 -3.42
CA PRO A 174 -15.48 8.55 -4.25
C PRO A 174 -16.90 8.46 -4.83
N SER A 175 -17.91 9.05 -4.17
CA SER A 175 -19.29 9.00 -4.68
C SER A 175 -19.53 9.74 -5.99
N ASP A 176 -18.86 10.89 -6.18
CA ASP A 176 -19.21 11.84 -7.25
C ASP A 176 -18.03 12.60 -7.86
N GLY A 177 -16.80 12.28 -7.44
CA GLY A 177 -15.57 12.87 -7.99
C GLY A 177 -15.35 14.34 -7.64
N LYS A 178 -16.23 14.98 -6.85
CA LYS A 178 -16.08 16.39 -6.48
C LYS A 178 -15.12 16.58 -5.32
N HIS A 179 -14.51 17.75 -5.24
CA HIS A 179 -13.73 18.16 -4.07
C HIS A 179 -14.64 18.33 -2.85
N PRO A 180 -14.31 17.72 -1.70
CA PRO A 180 -15.05 17.96 -0.46
C PRO A 180 -14.77 19.38 0.03
N LYS A 181 -15.82 20.06 0.53
CA LYS A 181 -15.69 21.36 1.22
C LYS A 181 -15.65 21.23 2.74
N ARG A 182 -15.99 20.04 3.26
CA ARG A 182 -15.96 19.70 4.67
C ARG A 182 -15.50 18.26 4.84
N ILE A 183 -14.55 18.01 5.73
CA ILE A 183 -14.06 16.67 6.06
C ILE A 183 -14.08 16.49 7.58
N ALA A 184 -14.53 15.31 8.01
CA ALA A 184 -14.46 14.88 9.39
C ALA A 184 -13.46 13.74 9.53
N TRP A 185 -12.50 13.86 10.45
CA TRP A 185 -11.62 12.78 10.89
C TRP A 185 -12.13 12.21 12.20
N ILE A 186 -12.21 10.89 12.30
CA ILE A 186 -12.60 10.19 13.53
C ILE A 186 -11.38 9.44 14.03
N GLN A 187 -10.87 9.81 15.20
CA GLN A 187 -9.70 9.18 15.81
C GLN A 187 -10.06 7.87 16.50
N CYS A 188 -9.03 7.05 16.74
CA CYS A 188 -9.12 5.81 17.51
C CYS A 188 -10.07 4.76 16.92
N VAL A 189 -10.37 4.81 15.62
CA VAL A 189 -11.12 3.75 14.94
C VAL A 189 -10.30 2.46 15.00
N GLY A 190 -10.83 1.43 15.68
CA GLY A 190 -10.14 0.17 15.90
C GLY A 190 -9.03 0.20 16.96
N SER A 191 -9.00 1.22 17.83
CA SER A 191 -7.99 1.36 18.89
C SER A 191 -8.59 1.98 20.16
N ARG A 192 -7.98 1.75 21.31
CA ARG A 192 -8.39 2.31 22.62
C ARG A 192 -9.86 2.03 22.95
N ARG A 193 -10.34 0.85 22.59
CA ARG A 193 -11.72 0.40 22.86
C ARG A 193 -11.70 -0.48 24.11
N VAL A 194 -12.75 -0.35 24.93
CA VAL A 194 -12.92 -1.12 26.17
C VAL A 194 -13.92 -2.27 26.02
N THR A 195 -14.57 -2.39 24.86
CA THR A 195 -15.49 -3.48 24.57
C THR A 195 -14.72 -4.81 24.48
N PRO A 196 -15.22 -5.90 25.08
CA PRO A 196 -14.59 -7.21 24.97
C PRO A 196 -14.36 -7.64 23.51
N GLY A 197 -13.15 -8.10 23.20
CA GLY A 197 -12.75 -8.50 21.85
C GLY A 197 -12.24 -7.37 20.95
N ASP A 198 -12.28 -6.11 21.40
CA ASP A 198 -11.69 -4.98 20.67
C ASP A 198 -10.24 -4.70 21.10
N ASN A 199 -9.55 -3.87 20.32
CA ASN A 199 -8.18 -3.44 20.59
C ASN A 199 -8.14 -2.36 21.69
N SER A 200 -7.59 -2.71 22.85
CA SER A 200 -7.43 -1.79 23.98
C SER A 200 -6.21 -0.85 23.87
N TYR A 201 -5.26 -1.15 22.99
CA TYR A 201 -4.05 -0.37 22.79
C TYR A 201 -4.28 0.88 21.93
N CYS A 202 -3.33 1.81 21.99
CA CYS A 202 -3.26 2.97 21.09
C CYS A 202 -2.36 2.65 19.90
N SER A 203 -2.82 2.92 18.67
CA SER A 203 -2.02 2.74 17.44
C SER A 203 -0.89 3.76 17.25
N ALA A 204 -0.71 4.68 18.21
CA ALA A 204 0.42 5.58 18.38
C ALA A 204 0.63 6.68 17.30
N VAL A 205 0.37 6.39 16.04
CA VAL A 205 0.68 7.27 14.89
C VAL A 205 -0.54 8.04 14.36
N CYS A 206 -1.75 7.66 14.74
CA CYS A 206 -2.99 8.18 14.13
C CYS A 206 -3.24 9.66 14.34
N CYS A 207 -2.95 10.17 15.53
CA CYS A 207 -3.07 11.60 15.79
C CYS A 207 -2.13 12.41 14.86
N THR A 208 -0.88 11.97 14.71
CA THR A 208 0.12 12.68 13.90
C THR A 208 -0.17 12.59 12.41
N TYR A 209 -0.54 11.42 11.87
CA TYR A 209 -0.89 11.37 10.44
C TYR A 209 -2.13 12.20 10.15
N THR A 210 -3.09 12.33 11.07
CA THR A 210 -4.25 13.19 10.85
C THR A 210 -3.87 14.66 10.83
N GLN A 211 -2.98 15.11 11.71
CA GLN A 211 -2.44 16.48 11.65
C GLN A 211 -1.83 16.76 10.26
N LYS A 212 -1.06 15.80 9.74
CA LYS A 212 -0.50 15.89 8.38
C LYS A 212 -1.60 15.96 7.32
N GLN A 213 -2.58 15.07 7.37
CA GLN A 213 -3.68 15.02 6.42
C GLN A 213 -4.50 16.31 6.43
N VAL A 214 -4.77 16.88 7.60
CA VAL A 214 -5.47 18.17 7.76
C VAL A 214 -4.67 19.30 7.12
N ILE A 215 -3.37 19.42 7.44
CA ILE A 215 -2.49 20.44 6.85
C ILE A 215 -2.47 20.31 5.32
N LEU A 216 -2.26 19.11 4.80
CA LEU A 216 -2.22 18.88 3.35
C LEU A 216 -3.58 19.17 2.70
N ALA A 217 -4.68 18.80 3.33
CA ALA A 217 -6.02 19.11 2.81
C ALA A 217 -6.29 20.62 2.76
N LYS A 218 -5.83 21.37 3.77
CA LYS A 218 -5.89 22.84 3.80
C LYS A 218 -4.97 23.51 2.78
N GLU A 219 -3.82 22.89 2.45
CA GLU A 219 -2.95 23.35 1.36
C GLU A 219 -3.58 23.14 -0.03
N HIS A 220 -4.40 22.09 -0.20
CA HIS A 220 -5.18 21.86 -1.42
C HIS A 220 -6.38 22.80 -1.54
N ASP A 221 -7.07 23.08 -0.43
CA ASP A 221 -8.21 23.99 -0.37
C ASP A 221 -8.19 24.78 0.96
N SER A 222 -7.81 26.06 0.87
CA SER A 222 -7.72 26.93 2.04
C SER A 222 -9.07 27.24 2.69
N GLU A 223 -10.19 27.02 2.01
CA GLU A 223 -11.54 27.23 2.53
C GLU A 223 -12.16 25.96 3.12
N LEU A 224 -11.50 24.80 2.99
CA LEU A 224 -11.99 23.53 3.53
C LEU A 224 -12.21 23.61 5.05
N GLU A 225 -13.38 23.17 5.52
CA GLU A 225 -13.60 22.97 6.96
C GLU A 225 -13.14 21.56 7.37
N ALA A 226 -12.31 21.49 8.41
CA ALA A 226 -11.78 20.25 8.95
C ALA A 226 -12.26 20.06 10.39
N VAL A 227 -12.86 18.90 10.68
CA VAL A 227 -13.36 18.57 12.02
C VAL A 227 -12.69 17.30 12.50
N ILE A 228 -12.02 17.33 13.65
CA ILE A 228 -11.30 16.18 14.19
C ILE A 228 -12.00 15.71 15.47
N PHE A 229 -12.65 14.55 15.42
CA PHE A 229 -13.22 13.89 16.58
C PHE A 229 -12.15 13.05 17.27
N HIS A 230 -11.75 13.44 18.47
CA HIS A 230 -10.74 12.72 19.25
C HIS A 230 -11.08 12.66 20.74
N ASN A 231 -10.52 11.66 21.44
CA ASN A 231 -10.53 11.62 22.90
C ASN A 231 -9.39 12.47 23.46
N ASP A 232 -8.18 12.24 22.95
CA ASP A 232 -6.96 12.96 23.30
C ASP A 232 -6.09 13.11 22.04
N ILE A 233 -5.26 14.15 21.99
CA ILE A 233 -4.21 14.29 20.99
C ILE A 233 -2.90 13.73 21.55
N ARG A 234 -2.27 12.79 20.82
CA ARG A 234 -1.01 12.15 21.22
C ARG A 234 0.13 12.53 20.27
N SER A 235 0.75 13.67 20.53
CA SER A 235 1.86 14.31 19.79
C SER A 235 3.22 14.14 20.49
N TYR A 236 3.58 12.92 20.89
CA TYR A 236 4.70 12.67 21.82
C TYR A 236 6.10 12.64 21.19
N GLY A 237 6.21 12.70 19.86
CA GLY A 237 7.50 12.73 19.16
C GLY A 237 8.17 14.11 19.20
N LYS A 238 9.47 14.16 18.91
CA LYS A 238 10.17 15.45 18.72
C LYS A 238 9.47 16.25 17.62
N ASP A 239 9.18 17.51 17.90
CA ASP A 239 8.50 18.46 17.01
C ASP A 239 7.03 18.14 16.67
N PHE A 240 6.42 17.09 17.25
CA PHE A 240 5.02 16.76 16.97
C PHE A 240 4.03 17.70 17.66
N GLU A 241 4.38 18.24 18.83
CA GLU A 241 3.53 19.24 19.50
C GLU A 241 3.47 20.57 18.73
N PRO A 242 4.60 21.15 18.27
CA PRO A 242 4.56 22.25 17.29
C PRO A 242 3.77 21.92 16.02
N TYR A 243 3.87 20.67 15.52
CA TYR A 243 3.11 20.24 14.35
C TYR A 243 1.60 20.19 14.58
N PHE A 244 1.18 19.72 15.76
CA PHE A 244 -0.20 19.81 16.22
C PHE A 244 -0.69 21.26 16.27
N LYS A 245 0.06 22.15 16.92
CA LYS A 245 -0.28 23.59 17.00
C LYS A 245 -0.39 24.24 15.62
N ARG A 246 0.45 23.83 14.66
CA ARG A 246 0.33 24.27 13.27
C ARG A 246 -0.99 23.82 12.66
N ALA A 247 -1.39 22.56 12.84
CA ALA A 247 -2.66 22.06 12.31
C ALA A 247 -3.86 22.75 12.97
N GLU A 248 -3.85 22.90 14.30
CA GLU A 248 -4.89 23.57 15.09
C GLU A 248 -5.05 25.05 14.71
N GLY A 249 -3.94 25.75 14.44
CA GLY A 249 -3.95 27.17 14.09
C GLY A 249 -4.45 27.48 12.68
N LEU A 250 -4.75 26.48 11.84
CA LEU A 250 -5.26 26.70 10.48
C LEU A 250 -6.74 27.13 10.51
N PRO A 251 -7.16 28.08 9.64
CA PRO A 251 -8.55 28.53 9.57
C PRO A 251 -9.52 27.37 9.30
N GLY A 252 -10.64 27.32 10.01
CA GLY A 252 -11.68 26.31 9.79
C GLY A 252 -11.33 24.90 10.27
N VAL A 253 -10.26 24.73 11.06
CA VAL A 253 -9.94 23.49 11.78
C VAL A 253 -10.56 23.55 13.18
N ARG A 254 -11.25 22.47 13.59
CA ARG A 254 -11.87 22.34 14.91
C ARG A 254 -11.94 20.90 15.41
#